data_AF-A0A1H7J8U6-F1
#
_entry.id   AF-A0A1H7J8U6-F1
#
_cell.length_a   1.000
_cell.length_b   1.000
_cell.length_c   1.000
_cell.angle_alpha   90.00
_cell.angle_beta   90.00
_cell.angle_gamma   90.00
#
_symmetry.space_group_name_H-M   'P 1'
#
loop_
_entity.id
_entity.type
_entity.pdbx_description
1 polymer ?
#
loop_
_entity_poly.entity_id
_entity_poly.type
_entity_poly.pdbx_seq_one_letter_code
_entity_poly.pdbx_strand_id
1 'polypeptide(L)'
;MKIVLFGAGGFLQNSRERIEKLPNTEVIKIIDNNNRLIGSEVMGIRVSSVNDLQEPYDYIVITSNYAVEIEKQLLEIGIEENKIKRFVEYESFINRDNKEVFTTGECRNQNRKSVVAITPILEFNGAFIALVNLLEYLSKELNFRTIIAAPRKRDNVVDYLLGKGIEVIVDSYIEYENTPVIETCDYYIVNTLLMRKCLKYLDLSKTIWWLHESAISYEIENGIWGDFQDEVYTNARTYCVSAKERAVFEKYFPKNKAGIFEYGISDEAVDGEQVQPKANEKIVFAIIGFIANIKGQDILINAVNKLSKDYIDKFELWIIGDNDDKNYMAELSQSVHTDNVKFFGGVSHEEMKKLYKDIDVVVSSSRQDSLPIVVTEALTNSKICIISDAIGTVNYLKDGIDAFVFESENVADLADKMMYVIDNYNQAREIGRQGRNVFEKHFTINKAGERFLSIIEEMGS
;
A
#
# COMPACT_ATOMS: atom_id res chain seq x y z
N MET A 1 -4.80 27.48 -20.99
CA MET A 1 -4.48 28.06 -19.67
C MET A 1 -3.03 28.50 -19.70
N LYS A 2 -2.78 29.75 -19.35
CA LYS A 2 -1.43 30.33 -19.24
C LYS A 2 -0.91 30.09 -17.83
N ILE A 3 0.25 29.46 -17.72
CA ILE A 3 0.85 29.15 -16.42
C ILE A 3 2.26 29.70 -16.28
N VAL A 4 2.61 30.01 -15.03
CA VAL A 4 3.97 30.31 -14.61
C VAL A 4 4.50 29.14 -13.82
N LEU A 5 5.67 28.61 -14.18
CA LEU A 5 6.32 27.56 -13.41
C LEU A 5 7.21 28.17 -12.33
N PHE A 6 7.02 27.77 -11.08
CA PHE A 6 7.88 28.17 -9.97
C PHE A 6 8.82 27.01 -9.59
N GLY A 7 10.10 27.17 -9.91
CA GLY A 7 11.16 26.20 -9.64
C GLY A 7 11.74 25.62 -10.92
N ALA A 8 12.97 26.02 -11.25
CA ALA A 8 13.72 25.62 -12.43
C ALA A 8 14.72 24.46 -12.15
N GLY A 9 14.62 23.83 -10.99
CA GLY A 9 15.53 22.78 -10.52
C GLY A 9 15.27 21.38 -11.08
N GLY A 10 15.82 20.37 -10.40
CA GLY A 10 15.76 18.97 -10.84
C GLY A 10 14.34 18.41 -10.98
N PHE A 11 13.39 18.84 -10.14
CA PHE A 11 11.99 18.42 -10.26
C PHE A 11 11.39 18.82 -11.63
N LEU A 12 11.62 20.06 -12.07
CA LEU A 12 11.16 20.52 -13.38
C LEU A 12 11.81 19.71 -14.51
N GLN A 13 13.11 19.44 -14.41
CA GLN A 13 13.82 18.62 -15.40
C GLN A 13 13.21 17.21 -15.51
N ASN A 14 12.92 16.58 -14.37
CA ASN A 14 12.30 15.26 -14.32
C ASN A 14 10.83 15.26 -14.80
N SER A 15 10.14 16.40 -14.69
CA SER A 15 8.72 16.54 -15.06
C SER A 15 8.51 17.17 -16.43
N ARG A 16 9.58 17.52 -17.15
CA ARG A 16 9.53 18.29 -18.41
C ARG A 16 8.61 17.66 -19.44
N GLU A 17 8.79 16.37 -19.72
CA GLU A 17 7.95 15.68 -20.72
C GLU A 17 6.47 15.69 -20.33
N ARG A 18 6.16 15.58 -19.04
CA ARG A 18 4.78 15.62 -18.55
C ARG A 18 4.17 17.01 -18.76
N ILE A 19 4.93 18.07 -18.45
CA ILE A 19 4.51 19.46 -18.66
C ILE A 19 4.27 19.74 -20.15
N GLU A 20 5.18 19.32 -21.03
CA GLU A 20 5.06 19.52 -22.49
C GLU A 20 3.85 18.77 -23.09
N LYS A 21 3.38 17.71 -22.42
CA LYS A 21 2.21 16.91 -22.83
C LYS A 21 0.89 17.38 -22.21
N LEU A 22 0.90 18.37 -21.31
CA LEU A 22 -0.33 18.86 -20.68
C LEU A 22 -1.28 19.48 -21.73
N PRO A 23 -2.52 18.99 -21.86
CA PRO A 23 -3.45 19.55 -22.82
C PRO A 23 -3.82 20.98 -22.44
N ASN A 24 -4.06 21.82 -23.45
CA ASN A 24 -4.54 23.19 -23.29
C ASN A 24 -3.71 24.05 -22.31
N THR A 25 -2.42 23.78 -22.16
CA THR A 25 -1.51 24.46 -21.22
C THR A 25 -0.40 25.20 -21.98
N GLU A 26 -0.21 26.48 -21.66
CA GLU A 26 0.84 27.34 -22.22
C GLU A 26 1.74 27.81 -21.07
N VAL A 27 3.01 27.39 -21.06
CA VAL A 27 4.00 27.90 -20.09
C VAL A 27 4.51 29.24 -20.59
N ILE A 28 4.16 30.32 -19.90
CA ILE A 28 4.52 31.68 -20.32
C ILE A 28 5.77 32.20 -19.63
N LYS A 29 6.13 31.65 -18.47
CA LYS A 29 7.28 32.10 -17.67
C LYS A 29 7.76 31.02 -16.71
N ILE A 30 9.06 31.06 -16.40
CA ILE A 30 9.68 30.26 -15.35
C ILE A 30 10.31 31.22 -14.36
N ILE A 31 10.00 31.06 -13.07
CA ILE A 31 10.55 31.85 -11.98
C ILE A 31 11.24 30.95 -10.95
N ASP A 32 12.28 31.48 -10.30
CA ASP A 32 13.01 30.78 -9.25
C ASP A 32 13.60 31.78 -8.24
N ASN A 33 13.77 31.34 -6.98
CA ASN A 33 14.45 32.11 -5.94
C ASN A 33 15.98 31.94 -5.97
N ASN A 34 16.47 30.90 -6.65
CA ASN A 34 17.88 30.59 -6.74
C ASN A 34 18.56 31.51 -7.76
N ASN A 35 19.29 32.51 -7.25
CA ASN A 35 20.07 33.46 -8.06
C ASN A 35 21.03 32.80 -9.06
N ARG A 36 21.46 31.55 -8.84
CA ARG A 36 22.31 30.82 -9.80
C ARG A 36 21.53 30.33 -11.03
N LEU A 37 20.22 30.12 -10.90
CA LEU A 37 19.34 29.70 -11.98
C LEU A 37 18.75 30.90 -12.72
N ILE A 38 18.64 32.07 -12.08
CA ILE A 38 18.15 33.29 -12.73
C ILE A 38 19.01 33.63 -13.95
N GLY A 39 18.34 33.89 -15.07
CA GLY A 39 18.96 34.20 -16.35
C GLY A 39 19.33 32.98 -17.20
N SER A 40 19.30 31.76 -16.63
CA SER A 40 19.43 30.51 -17.38
C SER A 40 18.18 30.25 -18.24
N GLU A 41 18.26 29.28 -19.15
CA GLU A 41 17.17 28.90 -20.04
C GLU A 41 16.74 27.47 -19.76
N VAL A 42 15.44 27.28 -19.52
CA VAL A 42 14.81 25.97 -19.30
C VAL A 42 13.58 25.89 -20.19
N MET A 43 13.42 24.80 -20.94
CA MET A 43 12.31 24.63 -21.90
C MET A 43 12.19 25.78 -22.93
N GLY A 44 13.30 26.43 -23.30
CA GLY A 44 13.27 27.58 -24.20
C GLY A 44 12.86 28.90 -23.55
N ILE A 45 12.63 28.92 -22.23
CA ILE A 45 12.15 30.07 -21.47
C ILE A 45 13.22 30.51 -20.48
N ARG A 46 13.48 31.83 -20.43
CA ARG A 46 14.47 32.41 -19.51
C ARG A 46 13.92 32.46 -18.09
N VAL A 47 14.68 31.90 -17.15
CA VAL A 47 14.33 31.90 -15.73
C VAL A 47 14.48 33.31 -15.15
N SER A 48 13.43 33.80 -14.51
CA SER A 48 13.37 35.16 -13.93
C SER A 48 13.20 35.12 -12.40
N SER A 49 13.31 36.27 -11.73
CA SER A 49 12.99 36.37 -10.31
C SER A 49 11.47 36.34 -10.11
N VAL A 50 11.01 35.89 -8.94
CA VAL A 50 9.60 36.02 -8.51
C VAL A 50 9.11 37.48 -8.57
N ASN A 51 10.00 38.44 -8.32
CA ASN A 51 9.66 39.87 -8.34
C ASN A 51 9.37 40.39 -9.76
N ASP A 52 9.74 39.64 -10.79
CA ASP A 52 9.53 40.02 -12.20
C ASP A 52 8.15 39.58 -12.71
N LEU A 53 7.27 39.04 -11.85
CA LEU A 53 5.94 38.56 -12.23
C LEU A 53 5.00 39.73 -12.56
N GLN A 54 4.89 40.07 -13.85
CA GLN A 54 4.06 41.19 -14.33
C GLN A 54 3.02 40.77 -15.38
N GLU A 55 3.26 39.63 -16.04
CA GLU A 55 2.39 39.11 -17.10
C GLU A 55 1.10 38.51 -16.54
N PRO A 56 -0.03 38.58 -17.25
CA PRO A 56 -1.25 37.90 -16.83
C PRO A 56 -1.09 36.38 -16.96
N TYR A 57 -1.46 35.66 -15.90
CA TYR A 57 -1.46 34.20 -15.83
C TYR A 57 -2.77 33.69 -15.21
N ASP A 58 -3.11 32.43 -15.51
CA ASP A 58 -4.22 31.74 -14.86
C ASP A 58 -3.76 31.08 -13.55
N TYR A 59 -2.59 30.42 -13.56
CA TYR A 59 -2.04 29.73 -12.39
C TYR A 59 -0.52 29.87 -12.27
N ILE A 60 -0.02 29.85 -11.03
CA ILE A 60 1.38 29.57 -10.71
C ILE A 60 1.47 28.09 -10.31
N VAL A 61 2.26 27.33 -11.06
CA VAL A 61 2.45 25.89 -10.86
C VAL A 61 3.82 25.63 -10.25
N ILE A 62 3.84 25.12 -9.03
CA ILE A 62 5.08 24.86 -8.29
C ILE A 62 5.71 23.55 -8.77
N THR A 63 6.93 23.64 -9.30
CA THR A 63 7.75 22.55 -9.84
C THR A 63 9.04 22.39 -9.03
N SER A 64 8.90 22.33 -7.71
CA SER A 64 10.01 22.30 -6.75
C SER A 64 9.69 21.40 -5.55
N ASN A 65 10.72 20.81 -4.96
CA ASN A 65 10.60 20.06 -3.70
C ASN A 65 10.38 20.97 -2.48
N TYR A 66 10.60 22.28 -2.61
CA TYR A 66 10.34 23.29 -1.56
C TYR A 66 8.95 23.91 -1.71
N ALA A 67 7.95 23.08 -2.04
CA ALA A 67 6.64 23.58 -2.44
C ALA A 67 5.93 24.33 -1.31
N VAL A 68 6.11 23.89 -0.05
CA VAL A 68 5.50 24.50 1.13
C VAL A 68 6.03 25.92 1.34
N GLU A 69 7.35 26.11 1.25
CA GLU A 69 7.99 27.41 1.43
C GLU A 69 7.64 28.37 0.29
N ILE A 70 7.60 27.86 -0.95
CA ILE A 70 7.20 28.65 -2.13
C ILE A 70 5.74 29.08 -2.02
N GLU A 71 4.84 28.18 -1.62
CA GLU A 71 3.43 28.47 -1.44
C GLU A 71 3.23 29.58 -0.40
N LYS A 72 3.91 29.48 0.75
CA LYS A 72 3.90 30.54 1.77
C LYS A 72 4.41 31.88 1.24
N GLN A 73 5.53 31.88 0.50
CA GLN A 73 6.08 33.08 -0.10
C GLN A 73 5.10 33.74 -1.09
N LEU A 74 4.44 32.93 -1.93
CA LEU A 74 3.46 33.42 -2.91
C LEU A 74 2.25 34.06 -2.23
N LEU A 75 1.76 33.47 -1.14
CA LEU A 75 0.70 34.06 -0.31
C LEU A 75 1.16 35.38 0.34
N GLU A 76 2.38 35.44 0.87
CA GLU A 76 2.94 36.65 1.51
C GLU A 76 3.08 37.84 0.54
N ILE A 77 3.38 37.58 -0.73
CA ILE A 77 3.43 38.63 -1.77
C ILE A 77 2.06 38.94 -2.40
N GLY A 78 0.98 38.34 -1.87
CA GLY A 78 -0.40 38.66 -2.23
C GLY A 78 -0.98 37.86 -3.41
N ILE A 79 -0.38 36.73 -3.79
CA ILE A 79 -1.00 35.82 -4.77
C ILE A 79 -2.17 35.09 -4.10
N GLU A 80 -3.32 35.07 -4.77
CA GLU A 80 -4.51 34.35 -4.31
C GLU A 80 -4.25 32.83 -4.26
N GLU A 81 -4.64 32.17 -3.17
CA GLU A 81 -4.42 30.74 -2.92
C GLU A 81 -4.96 29.85 -4.06
N ASN A 82 -6.13 30.17 -4.60
CA ASN A 82 -6.76 29.43 -5.70
C ASN A 82 -6.00 29.50 -7.04
N LYS A 83 -5.03 30.42 -7.18
CA LYS A 83 -4.15 30.53 -8.35
C LYS A 83 -2.84 29.77 -8.17
N ILE A 84 -2.55 29.26 -6.98
CA ILE A 84 -1.34 28.50 -6.68
C ILE A 84 -1.70 27.01 -6.75
N LYS A 85 -0.95 26.24 -7.54
CA LYS A 85 -1.12 24.79 -7.62
C LYS A 85 0.24 24.11 -7.56
N ARG A 86 0.34 22.98 -6.87
CA ARG A 86 1.53 22.10 -7.03
C ARG A 86 1.42 21.38 -8.35
N PHE A 87 2.55 21.00 -8.95
CA PHE A 87 2.54 20.37 -10.28
C PHE A 87 1.61 19.17 -10.41
N VAL A 88 1.61 18.27 -9.41
CA VAL A 88 0.75 17.07 -9.41
C VAL A 88 -0.73 17.45 -9.35
N GLU A 89 -1.09 18.44 -8.55
CA GLU A 89 -2.46 18.96 -8.47
C GLU A 89 -2.90 19.62 -9.78
N TYR A 90 -2.04 20.43 -10.39
CA TYR A 90 -2.32 21.08 -11.68
C TYR A 90 -2.51 20.05 -12.80
N GLU A 91 -1.64 19.04 -12.85
CA GLU A 91 -1.76 17.94 -13.82
C GLU A 91 -3.10 17.22 -13.68
N SER A 92 -3.51 16.88 -12.46
CA SER A 92 -4.82 16.26 -12.21
C SER A 92 -5.97 17.20 -12.57
N PHE A 93 -5.88 18.49 -12.24
CA PHE A 93 -6.91 19.50 -12.56
C PHE A 93 -7.17 19.63 -14.06
N ILE A 94 -6.11 19.62 -14.87
CA ILE A 94 -6.21 19.70 -16.34
C ILE A 94 -6.84 18.44 -16.93
N ASN A 95 -6.70 17.30 -16.26
CA ASN A 95 -7.23 16.01 -16.70
C ASN A 95 -8.56 15.62 -16.03
N ARG A 96 -9.20 16.51 -15.27
CA ARG A 96 -10.43 16.21 -14.49
C ARG A 96 -11.59 15.67 -15.32
N ASP A 97 -11.68 16.03 -16.60
CA ASP A 97 -12.75 15.56 -17.49
C ASP A 97 -12.49 14.13 -18.04
N ASN A 98 -11.28 13.57 -17.86
CA ASN A 98 -10.89 12.24 -18.31
C ASN A 98 -11.26 11.15 -17.29
N LYS A 99 -12.52 11.13 -16.87
CA LYS A 99 -13.04 10.12 -15.92
C LYS A 99 -13.41 8.83 -16.64
N GLU A 100 -12.86 7.70 -16.17
CA GLU A 100 -13.27 6.37 -16.63
C GLU A 100 -14.20 5.73 -15.59
N VAL A 101 -15.34 5.18 -16.03
CA VAL A 101 -16.28 4.47 -15.16
C VAL A 101 -16.56 3.09 -15.76
N PHE A 102 -16.34 2.05 -14.95
CA PHE A 102 -16.54 0.66 -15.33
C PHE A 102 -17.58 0.02 -14.40
N THR A 103 -18.60 -0.59 -14.99
CA THR A 103 -19.73 -1.16 -14.25
C THR A 103 -19.85 -2.65 -14.51
N THR A 104 -20.39 -3.40 -13.57
CA THR A 104 -20.61 -4.85 -13.69
C THR A 104 -21.75 -5.24 -14.65
N GLY A 105 -22.53 -4.25 -15.14
CA GLY A 105 -23.64 -4.48 -16.08
C GLY A 105 -24.90 -5.08 -15.44
N GLU A 106 -24.88 -5.42 -14.15
CA GLU A 106 -26.08 -5.78 -13.40
C GLU A 106 -27.04 -4.58 -13.33
N CYS A 107 -28.33 -4.81 -13.57
CA CYS A 107 -29.36 -3.77 -13.38
C CYS A 107 -29.22 -3.19 -11.97
N ARG A 108 -29.06 -1.86 -11.86
CA ARG A 108 -29.03 -1.09 -10.61
C ARG A 108 -30.30 -1.41 -9.80
N ASN A 109 -30.25 -2.43 -8.96
CA ASN A 109 -31.31 -2.70 -8.00
C ASN A 109 -31.34 -1.50 -7.05
N GLN A 110 -32.43 -0.72 -7.10
CA GLN A 110 -32.57 0.58 -6.42
C GLN A 110 -32.58 0.48 -4.88
N ASN A 111 -32.45 -0.74 -4.30
CA ASN A 111 -32.54 -1.01 -2.86
C ASN A 111 -31.24 -1.52 -2.22
N ARG A 112 -30.09 -1.53 -2.93
CA ARG A 112 -28.80 -1.91 -2.33
C ARG A 112 -28.17 -0.70 -1.63
N LYS A 113 -27.73 -0.87 -0.37
CA LYS A 113 -26.79 0.08 0.25
C LYS A 113 -25.49 0.10 -0.54
N SER A 114 -24.80 1.23 -0.55
CA SER A 114 -23.65 1.48 -1.40
C SER A 114 -22.42 1.88 -0.60
N VAL A 115 -21.28 1.30 -0.97
CA VAL A 115 -19.96 1.61 -0.40
C VAL A 115 -19.04 2.08 -1.51
N VAL A 116 -18.45 3.27 -1.34
CA VAL A 116 -17.41 3.78 -2.22
C VAL A 116 -16.08 3.75 -1.47
N ALA A 117 -15.15 2.94 -1.96
CA ALA A 117 -13.79 2.93 -1.46
C ALA A 117 -12.88 3.80 -2.34
N ILE A 118 -11.98 4.56 -1.71
CA ILE A 118 -11.06 5.48 -2.38
C ILE A 118 -9.63 5.07 -2.03
N THR A 119 -8.79 4.79 -3.02
CA THR A 119 -7.42 4.26 -2.85
C THR A 119 -6.45 4.97 -3.81
N PRO A 120 -5.14 5.10 -3.50
CA PRO A 120 -4.22 5.94 -4.29
C PRO A 120 -3.92 5.36 -5.68
N ILE A 121 -4.00 4.04 -5.85
CA ILE A 121 -3.81 3.38 -7.13
C ILE A 121 -4.51 2.02 -7.12
N LEU A 122 -5.03 1.59 -8.28
CA LEU A 122 -5.47 0.22 -8.49
C LEU A 122 -4.27 -0.64 -8.90
N GLU A 123 -3.59 -1.22 -7.91
CA GLU A 123 -2.40 -2.06 -8.07
C GLU A 123 -2.36 -3.13 -6.97
N PHE A 124 -1.87 -4.33 -7.30
CA PHE A 124 -1.79 -5.44 -6.36
C PHE A 124 -0.71 -5.22 -5.28
N ASN A 125 -1.14 -4.68 -4.15
CA ASN A 125 -0.36 -4.57 -2.92
C ASN A 125 -1.22 -4.97 -1.71
N GLY A 126 -0.61 -5.07 -0.52
CA GLY A 126 -1.30 -5.56 0.69
C GLY A 126 -2.55 -4.74 1.04
N ALA A 127 -2.47 -3.41 1.04
CA ALA A 127 -3.61 -2.55 1.36
C ALA A 127 -4.74 -2.67 0.32
N PHE A 128 -4.39 -2.74 -0.96
CA PHE A 128 -5.35 -2.94 -2.05
C PHE A 128 -6.05 -4.30 -1.97
N ILE A 129 -5.30 -5.39 -1.74
CA ILE A 129 -5.87 -6.73 -1.61
C ILE A 129 -6.81 -6.81 -0.38
N ALA A 130 -6.43 -6.24 0.77
CA ALA A 130 -7.29 -6.16 1.94
C ALA A 130 -8.62 -5.45 1.63
N LEU A 131 -8.54 -4.30 0.94
CA LEU A 131 -9.72 -3.54 0.52
C LEU A 131 -10.60 -4.33 -0.46
N VAL A 132 -10.01 -4.98 -1.46
CA VAL A 132 -10.75 -5.78 -2.45
C VAL A 132 -11.45 -6.97 -1.79
N ASN A 133 -10.79 -7.67 -0.87
CA ASN A 133 -11.42 -8.79 -0.14
C ASN A 133 -12.66 -8.31 0.61
N LEU A 134 -12.56 -7.18 1.33
CA LEU A 134 -13.71 -6.60 2.03
C LEU A 134 -14.83 -6.25 1.05
N LEU A 135 -14.55 -5.48 0.00
CA LEU A 135 -15.57 -5.06 -0.98
C LEU A 135 -16.24 -6.25 -1.69
N GLU A 136 -15.47 -7.26 -2.07
CA GLU A 136 -16.02 -8.48 -2.67
C GLU A 136 -17.00 -9.18 -1.71
N TYR A 137 -16.63 -9.30 -0.43
CA TYR A 137 -17.51 -9.88 0.59
C TYR A 137 -18.78 -9.04 0.80
N LEU A 138 -18.64 -7.71 0.89
CA LEU A 138 -19.79 -6.81 1.01
C LEU A 138 -20.74 -6.96 -0.19
N SER A 139 -20.18 -7.09 -1.40
CA SER A 139 -20.94 -7.25 -2.64
C SER A 139 -21.67 -8.59 -2.69
N LYS A 140 -20.94 -9.70 -2.52
CA LYS A 140 -21.45 -11.06 -2.74
C LYS A 140 -22.26 -11.60 -1.57
N GLU A 141 -21.83 -11.34 -0.34
CA GLU A 141 -22.43 -11.95 0.87
C GLU A 141 -23.40 -11.01 1.59
N LEU A 142 -23.17 -9.69 1.54
CA LEU A 142 -23.98 -8.70 2.25
C LEU A 142 -24.83 -7.80 1.34
N ASN A 143 -24.85 -8.06 0.03
CA ASN A 143 -25.70 -7.37 -0.97
C ASN A 143 -25.52 -5.84 -1.01
N PHE A 144 -24.30 -5.37 -0.75
CA PHE A 144 -23.93 -3.97 -1.00
C PHE A 144 -23.59 -3.76 -2.48
N ARG A 145 -23.84 -2.56 -2.99
CA ARG A 145 -23.20 -2.08 -4.23
C ARG A 145 -21.84 -1.51 -3.87
N THR A 146 -20.77 -2.15 -4.34
CA THR A 146 -19.40 -1.72 -4.03
C THR A 146 -18.72 -1.08 -5.22
N ILE A 147 -18.08 0.06 -4.98
CA ILE A 147 -17.34 0.83 -5.97
C ILE A 147 -15.95 1.09 -5.40
N ILE A 148 -14.91 0.89 -6.21
CA ILE A 148 -13.55 1.31 -5.89
C ILE A 148 -13.12 2.43 -6.83
N ALA A 149 -12.58 3.50 -6.27
CA ALA A 149 -12.18 4.70 -6.98
C ALA A 149 -10.72 5.04 -6.70
N ALA A 150 -9.98 5.43 -7.74
CA ALA A 150 -8.57 5.81 -7.62
C ALA A 150 -8.17 6.81 -8.70
N PRO A 151 -7.10 7.60 -8.50
CA PRO A 151 -6.62 8.50 -9.54
C PRO A 151 -5.97 7.80 -10.71
N ARG A 152 -5.48 6.57 -10.52
CA ARG A 152 -4.68 5.82 -11.51
C ARG A 152 -4.91 4.31 -11.36
N LYS A 153 -4.64 3.55 -12.43
CA LYS A 153 -4.73 2.09 -12.47
C LYS A 153 -3.55 1.47 -13.21
N ARG A 154 -3.20 0.22 -12.85
CA ARG A 154 -2.40 -0.67 -13.70
C ARG A 154 -3.27 -1.39 -14.73
N ASP A 155 -2.64 -1.96 -15.75
CA ASP A 155 -3.33 -2.77 -16.74
C ASP A 155 -3.94 -4.03 -16.10
N ASN A 156 -5.05 -4.53 -16.67
CA ASN A 156 -5.75 -5.75 -16.27
C ASN A 156 -6.39 -5.78 -14.86
N VAL A 157 -6.21 -4.74 -14.03
CA VAL A 157 -6.83 -4.69 -12.69
C VAL A 157 -8.35 -4.48 -12.74
N VAL A 158 -8.84 -3.79 -13.77
CA VAL A 158 -10.27 -3.47 -13.92
C VAL A 158 -11.09 -4.75 -14.12
N ASP A 159 -10.68 -5.63 -15.04
CA ASP A 159 -11.40 -6.87 -15.31
C ASP A 159 -11.41 -7.80 -14.08
N TYR A 160 -10.30 -7.83 -13.32
CA TYR A 160 -10.22 -8.53 -12.04
C TYR A 160 -11.25 -8.01 -11.02
N LEU A 161 -11.38 -6.69 -10.88
CA LEU A 161 -12.33 -6.06 -9.96
C LEU A 161 -13.79 -6.28 -10.40
N LEU A 162 -14.08 -6.13 -11.69
CA LEU A 162 -15.40 -6.38 -12.25
C LEU A 162 -15.82 -7.85 -12.06
N GLY A 163 -14.90 -8.80 -12.25
CA GLY A 163 -15.13 -10.23 -11.99
C GLY A 163 -15.43 -10.56 -10.52
N LYS A 164 -15.05 -9.66 -9.59
CA LYS A 164 -15.40 -9.75 -8.16
C LYS A 164 -16.70 -9.02 -7.80
N GLY A 165 -17.39 -8.43 -8.78
CA GLY A 165 -18.61 -7.66 -8.54
C GLY A 165 -18.36 -6.25 -7.99
N ILE A 166 -17.18 -5.69 -8.22
CA ILE A 166 -16.78 -4.36 -7.76
C ILE A 166 -16.73 -3.42 -8.96
N GLU A 167 -17.53 -2.34 -8.94
CA GLU A 167 -17.48 -1.30 -9.96
C GLU A 167 -16.22 -0.44 -9.78
N VAL A 168 -15.72 0.17 -10.86
CA VAL A 168 -14.44 0.90 -10.84
C VAL A 168 -14.63 2.32 -11.36
N ILE A 169 -14.02 3.28 -10.67
CA ILE A 169 -13.89 4.66 -11.12
C ILE A 169 -12.40 5.01 -11.17
N VAL A 170 -11.94 5.49 -12.31
CA VAL A 170 -10.60 6.10 -12.42
C VAL A 170 -10.78 7.58 -12.67
N ASP A 171 -10.29 8.39 -11.74
CA ASP A 171 -10.50 9.82 -11.72
C ASP A 171 -9.27 10.52 -11.12
N SER A 172 -8.42 11.05 -12.00
CA SER A 172 -7.13 11.65 -11.61
C SER A 172 -7.25 12.81 -10.62
N TYR A 173 -8.44 13.40 -10.47
CA TYR A 173 -8.69 14.58 -9.63
C TYR A 173 -9.49 14.28 -8.35
N ILE A 174 -9.78 13.00 -8.07
CA ILE A 174 -10.54 12.52 -6.90
C ILE A 174 -10.03 12.99 -5.53
N GLU A 175 -8.74 13.36 -5.43
CA GLU A 175 -8.12 13.86 -4.20
C GLU A 175 -8.44 15.33 -3.90
N TYR A 176 -8.92 16.07 -4.90
CA TYR A 176 -8.93 17.54 -4.89
C TYR A 176 -10.31 18.15 -5.09
N GLU A 177 -11.34 17.34 -5.35
CA GLU A 177 -12.72 17.82 -5.43
C GLU A 177 -13.73 16.76 -5.00
N ASN A 178 -14.95 17.22 -4.72
CA ASN A 178 -16.09 16.32 -4.57
C ASN A 178 -16.58 15.91 -5.95
N THR A 179 -16.42 14.64 -6.31
CA THR A 179 -16.88 14.15 -7.61
C THR A 179 -18.34 13.68 -7.52
N PRO A 180 -19.24 14.07 -8.44
CA PRO A 180 -20.67 13.77 -8.34
C PRO A 180 -21.03 12.27 -8.22
N VAL A 181 -20.16 11.37 -8.71
CA VAL A 181 -20.36 9.92 -8.59
C VAL A 181 -20.09 9.42 -7.17
N ILE A 182 -19.27 10.15 -6.40
CA ILE A 182 -18.95 9.88 -5.00
C ILE A 182 -20.04 10.48 -4.10
N GLU A 183 -20.63 11.62 -4.43
CA GLU A 183 -21.62 12.34 -3.62
C GLU A 183 -22.86 11.55 -3.15
N THR A 184 -23.16 10.39 -3.74
CA THR A 184 -24.44 9.68 -3.54
C THR A 184 -24.27 8.22 -3.10
N CYS A 185 -23.47 7.97 -2.06
CA CYS A 185 -23.41 6.66 -1.42
C CYS A 185 -23.78 6.67 0.08
N ASP A 186 -23.99 5.47 0.62
CA ASP A 186 -24.34 5.28 2.03
C ASP A 186 -23.11 5.36 2.93
N TYR A 187 -21.97 4.82 2.48
CA TYR A 187 -20.72 4.84 3.24
C TYR A 187 -19.49 5.02 2.34
N TYR A 188 -18.46 5.67 2.89
CA TYR A 188 -17.14 5.82 2.26
C TYR A 188 -16.09 5.04 3.01
N ILE A 189 -15.16 4.41 2.28
CA ILE A 189 -13.91 3.87 2.84
C ILE A 189 -12.76 4.62 2.18
N VAL A 190 -12.17 5.59 2.87
CA VAL A 190 -10.91 6.18 2.43
C VAL A 190 -9.78 5.25 2.88
N ASN A 191 -9.13 4.61 1.92
CA ASN A 191 -8.04 3.68 2.16
C ASN A 191 -6.71 4.45 2.08
N THR A 192 -5.80 4.19 3.02
CA THR A 192 -4.45 4.77 3.13
C THR A 192 -4.37 6.23 3.60
N LEU A 193 -3.22 6.59 4.19
CA LEU A 193 -2.83 7.96 4.54
C LEU A 193 -2.76 8.89 3.32
N LEU A 194 -2.36 8.36 2.16
CA LEU A 194 -2.15 9.13 0.94
C LEU A 194 -3.45 9.81 0.47
N MET A 195 -4.60 9.17 0.71
CA MET A 195 -5.91 9.69 0.32
C MET A 195 -6.55 10.62 1.36
N ARG A 196 -5.84 11.04 2.42
CA ARG A 196 -6.40 11.91 3.48
C ARG A 196 -7.05 13.20 2.95
N LYS A 197 -6.57 13.73 1.83
CA LYS A 197 -7.09 14.99 1.25
C LYS A 197 -8.53 14.85 0.79
N CYS A 198 -8.94 13.66 0.36
CA CYS A 198 -10.34 13.36 0.02
C CYS A 198 -11.29 13.65 1.19
N LEU A 199 -10.85 13.48 2.44
CA LEU A 199 -11.67 13.70 3.63
C LEU A 199 -12.25 15.12 3.71
N LYS A 200 -11.60 16.12 3.08
CA LYS A 200 -12.11 17.51 3.03
C LYS A 200 -13.39 17.67 2.20
N TYR A 201 -13.66 16.71 1.32
CA TYR A 201 -14.73 16.76 0.32
C TYR A 201 -15.82 15.72 0.53
N LEU A 202 -15.68 14.87 1.56
CA LEU A 202 -16.62 13.79 1.86
C LEU A 202 -17.51 14.14 3.06
N ASP A 203 -18.69 13.51 3.10
CA ASP A 203 -19.51 13.47 4.30
C ASP A 203 -18.81 12.58 5.35
N LEU A 204 -18.08 13.21 6.27
CA LEU A 204 -17.30 12.52 7.27
C LEU A 204 -18.14 11.64 8.20
N SER A 205 -19.43 11.97 8.41
CA SER A 205 -20.33 11.16 9.25
C SER A 205 -20.58 9.75 8.69
N LYS A 206 -20.32 9.56 7.40
CA LYS A 206 -20.43 8.29 6.66
C LYS A 206 -19.07 7.70 6.28
N THR A 207 -17.98 8.31 6.73
CA THR A 207 -16.64 8.00 6.25
C THR A 207 -15.84 7.18 7.25
N ILE A 208 -15.37 6.02 6.79
CA ILE A 208 -14.33 5.22 7.42
C ILE A 208 -13.00 5.62 6.80
N TRP A 209 -12.05 6.06 7.62
CA TRP A 209 -10.66 6.22 7.19
C TRP A 209 -9.85 5.03 7.67
N TRP A 210 -9.49 4.14 6.74
CA TRP A 210 -8.85 2.85 7.02
C TRP A 210 -7.36 2.88 6.66
N LEU A 211 -6.51 2.79 7.67
CA LEU A 211 -5.08 3.07 7.60
C LEU A 211 -4.24 1.80 7.68
N HIS A 212 -3.29 1.68 6.75
CA HIS A 212 -2.39 0.53 6.58
C HIS A 212 -0.91 0.92 6.74
N GLU A 213 -0.62 2.21 6.87
CA GLU A 213 0.72 2.77 6.81
C GLU A 213 1.52 2.53 8.07
N SER A 214 2.80 2.23 7.85
CA SER A 214 3.80 2.17 8.90
C SER A 214 4.47 3.54 9.10
N ALA A 215 5.26 3.71 10.17
CA ALA A 215 5.87 5.00 10.54
C ALA A 215 6.62 5.71 9.40
N ILE A 216 7.29 4.96 8.52
CA ILE A 216 8.07 5.55 7.42
C ILE A 216 7.18 6.30 6.42
N SER A 217 5.95 5.82 6.18
CA SER A 217 5.01 6.49 5.29
C SER A 217 4.58 7.85 5.83
N TYR A 218 4.43 7.97 7.15
CA TYR A 218 4.13 9.26 7.79
C TYR A 218 5.33 10.21 7.71
N GLU A 219 6.55 9.73 7.91
CA GLU A 219 7.77 10.55 7.79
C GLU A 219 7.94 11.10 6.37
N ILE A 220 7.72 10.25 5.36
CA ILE A 220 7.77 10.63 3.95
C ILE A 220 6.69 11.68 3.66
N GLU A 221 5.43 11.42 4.04
CA GLU A 221 4.34 12.37 3.81
C GLU A 221 4.60 13.71 4.51
N ASN A 222 5.14 13.69 5.73
CA ASN A 222 5.46 14.90 6.49
C ASN A 222 6.58 15.70 5.80
N GLY A 223 7.57 15.00 5.26
CA GLY A 223 8.65 15.61 4.46
C GLY A 223 8.16 16.21 3.14
N ILE A 224 7.17 15.60 2.47
CA ILE A 224 6.65 16.07 1.17
C ILE A 224 5.64 17.22 1.34
N TRP A 225 4.74 17.10 2.33
CA TRP A 225 3.58 17.98 2.46
C TRP A 225 3.67 18.96 3.62
N GLY A 226 4.72 18.86 4.46
CA GLY A 226 4.84 19.61 5.71
C GLY A 226 4.02 18.99 6.84
N ASP A 227 4.08 19.63 8.02
CA ASP A 227 3.41 19.15 9.23
C ASP A 227 1.88 19.16 9.07
N PHE A 228 1.27 17.97 9.04
CA PHE A 228 -0.18 17.79 9.06
C PHE A 228 -0.73 17.44 10.46
N GLN A 229 0.07 17.62 11.51
CA GLN A 229 -0.28 17.28 12.90
C GLN A 229 -1.45 18.10 13.44
N ASP A 230 -1.69 19.27 12.84
CA ASP A 230 -2.79 20.16 13.18
C ASP A 230 -4.09 19.83 12.40
N GLU A 231 -4.06 18.92 11.42
CA GLU A 231 -5.26 18.48 10.71
C GLU A 231 -6.16 17.67 11.66
N VAL A 232 -7.43 18.08 11.73
CA VAL A 232 -8.43 17.47 12.61
C VAL A 232 -9.56 16.91 11.76
N TYR A 233 -9.73 15.59 11.80
CA TYR A 233 -10.76 14.83 11.10
C TYR A 233 -11.74 14.23 12.11
N THR A 234 -12.18 15.00 13.10
CA THR A 234 -12.98 14.53 14.26
C THR A 234 -14.28 13.82 13.90
N ASN A 235 -14.82 14.05 12.70
CA ASN A 235 -16.06 13.44 12.27
C ASN A 235 -15.84 12.15 11.45
N ALA A 236 -14.62 11.89 10.98
CA ALA A 236 -14.29 10.65 10.28
C ALA A 236 -14.04 9.54 11.31
N ARG A 237 -14.61 8.35 11.07
CA ARG A 237 -14.31 7.18 11.90
C ARG A 237 -13.00 6.58 11.42
N THR A 238 -11.92 6.89 12.14
CA THR A 238 -10.57 6.45 11.76
C THR A 238 -10.27 5.08 12.38
N TYR A 239 -9.75 4.15 11.59
CA TYR A 239 -9.33 2.83 12.04
C TYR A 239 -7.96 2.47 11.45
N CYS A 240 -7.10 1.91 12.28
CA CYS A 240 -5.83 1.33 11.84
C CYS A 240 -5.92 -0.20 11.80
N VAL A 241 -5.16 -0.84 10.92
CA VAL A 241 -5.15 -2.31 10.81
C VAL A 241 -4.58 -3.04 12.02
N SER A 242 -3.80 -2.36 12.86
CA SER A 242 -3.28 -2.94 14.10
C SER A 242 -3.05 -1.89 15.19
N ALA A 243 -2.82 -2.36 16.42
CA ALA A 243 -2.46 -1.51 17.55
C ALA A 243 -1.12 -0.77 17.33
N LYS A 244 -0.17 -1.37 16.59
CA LYS A 244 1.13 -0.75 16.27
C LYS A 244 0.94 0.46 15.38
N GLU A 245 0.17 0.31 14.29
CA GLU A 245 -0.11 1.41 13.36
C GLU A 245 -0.98 2.48 14.01
N ARG A 246 -1.90 2.10 14.91
CA ARG A 246 -2.65 3.06 15.71
C ARG A 246 -1.74 3.95 16.55
N ALA A 247 -0.74 3.38 17.23
CA ALA A 247 0.21 4.16 18.03
C ALA A 247 1.04 5.11 17.16
N VAL A 248 1.41 4.69 15.94
CA VAL A 248 2.06 5.56 14.95
C VAL A 248 1.12 6.68 14.51
N PHE A 249 -0.12 6.36 14.14
CA PHE A 249 -1.12 7.35 13.74
C PHE A 249 -1.35 8.40 14.83
N GLU A 250 -1.59 7.99 16.08
CA GLU A 250 -1.83 8.90 17.21
C GLU A 250 -0.62 9.80 17.52
N LYS A 251 0.61 9.39 17.16
CA LYS A 251 1.80 10.25 17.24
C LYS A 251 1.76 11.39 16.21
N TYR A 252 1.32 11.10 14.98
CA TYR A 252 1.27 12.09 13.89
C TYR A 252 -0.04 12.89 13.87
N PHE A 253 -1.12 12.36 14.46
CA PHE A 253 -2.44 12.97 14.54
C PHE A 253 -2.93 13.01 16.01
N PRO A 254 -2.26 13.74 16.91
CA PRO A 254 -2.52 13.68 18.36
C PRO A 254 -3.90 14.17 18.78
N LYS A 255 -4.59 14.90 17.90
CA LYS A 255 -5.96 15.41 18.11
C LYS A 255 -7.04 14.43 17.61
N ASN A 256 -6.65 13.36 16.91
CA ASN A 256 -7.56 12.37 16.36
C ASN A 256 -7.46 11.06 17.17
N LYS A 257 -8.55 10.29 17.21
CA LYS A 257 -8.56 8.95 17.81
C LYS A 257 -8.82 7.93 16.72
N ALA A 258 -8.19 6.76 16.85
CA ALA A 258 -8.42 5.66 15.93
C ALA A 258 -8.84 4.38 16.67
N GLY A 259 -9.78 3.66 16.07
CA GLY A 259 -10.07 2.28 16.42
C GLY A 259 -9.10 1.30 15.75
N ILE A 260 -9.33 0.01 15.98
CA ILE A 260 -8.65 -1.07 15.23
C ILE A 260 -9.68 -1.71 14.32
N PHE A 261 -9.31 -1.87 13.04
CA PHE A 261 -10.09 -2.62 12.06
C PHE A 261 -9.14 -3.52 11.30
N GLU A 262 -8.97 -4.76 11.77
CA GLU A 262 -8.17 -5.75 11.07
C GLU A 262 -8.84 -6.16 9.76
N TYR A 263 -8.03 -6.38 8.72
CA TYR A 263 -8.55 -6.97 7.48
C TYR A 263 -8.96 -8.44 7.69
N GLY A 264 -9.66 -8.97 6.69
CA GLY A 264 -9.88 -10.40 6.55
C GLY A 264 -9.57 -10.84 5.12
N ILE A 265 -9.22 -12.12 4.96
CA ILE A 265 -9.07 -12.74 3.65
C ILE A 265 -9.98 -13.97 3.55
N SER A 266 -10.36 -14.30 2.31
CA SER A 266 -11.09 -15.52 2.02
C SER A 266 -10.23 -16.76 2.33
N ASP A 267 -10.90 -17.79 2.84
CA ASP A 267 -10.28 -19.08 3.08
C ASP A 267 -10.19 -19.88 1.76
N GLU A 268 -9.15 -19.60 0.98
CA GLU A 268 -8.85 -20.32 -0.26
C GLU A 268 -7.81 -21.42 -0.04
N ALA A 269 -7.75 -21.99 1.18
CA ALA A 269 -6.81 -23.06 1.50
C ALA A 269 -6.91 -24.17 0.44
N VAL A 270 -5.76 -24.61 -0.08
CA VAL A 270 -5.73 -25.70 -1.03
C VAL A 270 -6.24 -26.96 -0.31
N ASP A 271 -7.38 -27.49 -0.76
CA ASP A 271 -8.05 -28.64 -0.13
C ASP A 271 -7.07 -29.77 0.22
N GLY A 272 -6.97 -30.04 1.52
CA GLY A 272 -7.30 -31.36 2.09
C GLY A 272 -6.39 -32.55 1.81
N GLU A 273 -5.32 -32.46 1.01
CA GLU A 273 -4.31 -33.52 1.07
C GLU A 273 -3.51 -33.35 2.36
N GLN A 274 -3.62 -34.34 3.25
CA GLN A 274 -2.61 -34.53 4.27
C GLN A 274 -1.28 -34.63 3.55
N VAL A 275 -0.52 -33.52 3.50
CA VAL A 275 0.83 -33.52 2.94
C VAL A 275 1.57 -34.59 3.71
N GLN A 276 1.82 -35.72 3.07
CA GLN A 276 2.47 -36.84 3.73
C GLN A 276 3.82 -36.35 4.27
N PRO A 277 4.33 -36.92 5.38
CA PRO A 277 5.66 -36.59 5.84
C PRO A 277 6.64 -36.74 4.67
N LYS A 278 7.32 -35.65 4.33
CA LYS A 278 8.36 -35.60 3.31
C LYS A 278 9.59 -36.37 3.80
N ALA A 279 9.51 -37.70 3.84
CA ALA A 279 10.66 -38.52 4.16
C ALA A 279 11.65 -38.44 2.98
N ASN A 280 12.81 -37.82 3.22
CA ASN A 280 13.90 -37.61 2.25
C ASN A 280 13.66 -36.53 1.16
N GLU A 281 12.71 -35.61 1.34
CA GLU A 281 12.61 -34.43 0.47
C GLU A 281 13.10 -33.16 1.18
N LYS A 282 13.55 -32.18 0.38
CA LYS A 282 13.97 -30.87 0.89
C LYS A 282 12.77 -30.10 1.44
N ILE A 283 12.98 -29.43 2.57
CA ILE A 283 12.00 -28.49 3.14
C ILE A 283 12.07 -27.19 2.36
N VAL A 284 10.93 -26.71 1.86
CA VAL A 284 10.85 -25.49 1.06
C VAL A 284 10.51 -24.31 1.95
N PHE A 285 11.47 -23.42 2.16
CA PHE A 285 11.27 -22.10 2.75
C PHE A 285 10.93 -21.11 1.66
N ALA A 286 9.94 -20.25 1.87
CA ALA A 286 9.57 -19.21 0.92
C ALA A 286 9.44 -17.85 1.59
N ILE A 287 10.01 -16.82 0.96
CA ILE A 287 9.66 -15.43 1.20
C ILE A 287 8.87 -14.92 0.00
N ILE A 288 7.65 -14.45 0.26
CA ILE A 288 6.70 -14.04 -0.78
C ILE A 288 6.38 -12.56 -0.59
N GLY A 289 6.48 -11.80 -1.67
CA GLY A 289 6.17 -10.37 -1.71
C GLY A 289 7.23 -9.57 -2.45
N PHE A 290 6.92 -8.30 -2.71
CA PHE A 290 7.79 -7.39 -3.46
C PHE A 290 9.24 -7.38 -2.96
N ILE A 291 10.20 -7.41 -3.87
CA ILE A 291 11.61 -7.46 -3.51
C ILE A 291 12.12 -6.04 -3.28
N ALA A 292 12.20 -5.67 -2.00
CA ALA A 292 12.66 -4.37 -1.55
C ALA A 292 13.31 -4.50 -0.17
N ASN A 293 14.25 -3.60 0.15
CA ASN A 293 14.99 -3.62 1.41
C ASN A 293 14.09 -3.78 2.64
N ILE A 294 12.95 -3.10 2.69
CA ILE A 294 11.99 -3.16 3.80
C ILE A 294 11.46 -4.59 4.08
N LYS A 295 11.48 -5.48 3.08
CA LYS A 295 11.00 -6.87 3.19
C LYS A 295 12.06 -7.85 3.69
N GLY A 296 13.32 -7.43 3.77
CA GLY A 296 14.39 -8.18 4.45
C GLY A 296 14.78 -9.49 3.79
N GLN A 297 14.71 -9.60 2.47
CA GLN A 297 15.19 -10.79 1.74
C GLN A 297 16.67 -11.07 2.02
N ASP A 298 17.47 -10.02 2.17
CA ASP A 298 18.89 -10.08 2.52
C ASP A 298 19.12 -10.75 3.89
N ILE A 299 18.27 -10.48 4.88
CA ILE A 299 18.35 -11.11 6.22
C ILE A 299 18.18 -12.63 6.08
N LEU A 300 17.21 -13.07 5.29
CA LEU A 300 16.94 -14.50 5.05
C LEU A 300 18.06 -15.17 4.25
N ILE A 301 18.58 -14.53 3.19
CA ILE A 301 19.73 -15.05 2.44
C ILE A 301 20.95 -15.18 3.36
N ASN A 302 21.20 -14.19 4.22
CA ASN A 302 22.29 -14.24 5.19
C ASN A 302 22.11 -15.36 6.23
N ALA A 303 20.87 -15.65 6.64
CA ALA A 303 20.59 -16.77 7.55
C ALA A 303 20.86 -18.12 6.87
N VAL A 304 20.42 -18.27 5.62
CA VAL A 304 20.72 -19.44 4.77
C VAL A 304 22.22 -19.65 4.61
N ASN A 305 22.97 -18.58 4.35
CA ASN A 305 24.43 -18.64 4.20
C ASN A 305 25.18 -19.06 5.48
N LYS A 306 24.55 -18.93 6.66
CA LYS A 306 25.11 -19.38 7.94
C LYS A 306 24.88 -20.87 8.22
N LEU A 307 23.98 -21.52 7.49
CA LEU A 307 23.70 -22.94 7.70
C LEU A 307 24.94 -23.79 7.37
N SER A 308 25.23 -24.78 8.22
CA SER A 308 26.37 -25.67 7.99
C SER A 308 26.14 -26.57 6.78
N LYS A 309 27.21 -27.20 6.28
CA LYS A 309 27.15 -28.13 5.14
C LYS A 309 26.17 -29.30 5.38
N ASP A 310 25.92 -29.66 6.64
CA ASP A 310 25.01 -30.75 7.02
C ASP A 310 23.53 -30.42 6.75
N TYR A 311 23.20 -29.14 6.50
CA TYR A 311 21.84 -28.69 6.18
C TYR A 311 21.62 -28.40 4.70
N ILE A 312 22.68 -28.18 3.90
CA ILE A 312 22.58 -27.72 2.51
C ILE A 312 21.67 -28.65 1.68
N ASP A 313 21.74 -29.96 1.86
CA ASP A 313 20.91 -30.89 1.06
C ASP A 313 19.50 -31.10 1.63
N LYS A 314 19.12 -30.41 2.71
CA LYS A 314 17.84 -30.58 3.42
C LYS A 314 16.80 -29.50 3.12
N PHE A 315 17.15 -28.43 2.41
CA PHE A 315 16.21 -27.33 2.15
C PHE A 315 16.35 -26.70 0.76
N GLU A 316 15.31 -25.99 0.35
CA GLU A 316 15.34 -24.99 -0.71
C GLU A 316 14.81 -23.65 -0.17
N LEU A 317 15.32 -22.54 -0.70
CA LEU A 317 14.79 -21.20 -0.44
C LEU A 317 14.17 -20.64 -1.72
N TRP A 318 12.89 -20.31 -1.69
CA TRP A 318 12.17 -19.68 -2.79
C TRP A 318 11.94 -18.20 -2.48
N ILE A 319 12.38 -17.33 -3.37
CA ILE A 319 12.15 -15.89 -3.33
C ILE A 319 11.16 -15.56 -4.43
N ILE A 320 9.93 -15.21 -4.03
CA ILE A 320 8.79 -15.05 -4.93
C ILE A 320 8.28 -13.61 -4.81
N GLY A 321 8.34 -12.86 -5.90
CA GLY A 321 7.96 -11.46 -5.92
C GLY A 321 8.61 -10.68 -7.04
N ASP A 322 7.95 -9.61 -7.46
CA ASP A 322 8.49 -8.69 -8.44
C ASP A 322 9.50 -7.71 -7.82
N ASN A 323 10.28 -7.01 -8.65
CA ASN A 323 11.25 -6.00 -8.23
C ASN A 323 11.24 -4.81 -9.19
N ASP A 324 11.40 -3.60 -8.66
CA ASP A 324 11.67 -2.40 -9.44
C ASP A 324 13.12 -1.90 -9.27
N ASP A 325 13.76 -2.22 -8.14
CA ASP A 325 15.16 -1.92 -7.87
C ASP A 325 16.11 -3.02 -8.36
N LYS A 326 16.63 -2.81 -9.57
CA LYS A 326 17.62 -3.69 -10.21
C LYS A 326 18.94 -3.77 -9.44
N ASN A 327 19.33 -2.71 -8.73
CA ASN A 327 20.59 -2.72 -7.97
C ASN A 327 20.44 -3.60 -6.74
N TYR A 328 19.35 -3.43 -6.00
CA TYR A 328 19.05 -4.28 -4.85
C TYR A 328 18.91 -5.75 -5.25
N MET A 329 18.27 -6.05 -6.38
CA MET A 329 18.22 -7.43 -6.90
C MET A 329 19.58 -8.01 -7.27
N ALA A 330 20.46 -7.20 -7.87
CA ALA A 330 21.81 -7.63 -8.19
C ALA A 330 22.63 -7.91 -6.91
N GLU A 331 22.51 -7.05 -5.90
CA GLU A 331 23.13 -7.25 -4.59
C GLU A 331 22.63 -8.52 -3.90
N LEU A 332 21.31 -8.73 -3.86
CA LEU A 332 20.71 -9.96 -3.32
C LEU A 332 21.23 -11.20 -4.05
N SER A 333 21.23 -11.19 -5.39
CA SER A 333 21.70 -12.33 -6.18
C SER A 333 23.18 -12.64 -5.94
N GLN A 334 24.02 -11.61 -5.79
CA GLN A 334 25.45 -11.77 -5.48
C GLN A 334 25.70 -12.26 -4.06
N SER A 335 24.79 -12.00 -3.12
CA SER A 335 24.90 -12.45 -1.74
C SER A 335 24.56 -13.93 -1.53
N VAL A 336 24.04 -14.63 -2.54
CA VAL A 336 23.71 -16.05 -2.44
C VAL A 336 24.97 -16.92 -2.57
N HIS A 337 25.24 -17.75 -1.55
CA HIS A 337 26.41 -18.65 -1.55
C HIS A 337 26.05 -20.15 -1.71
N THR A 338 24.82 -20.45 -2.14
CA THR A 338 24.32 -21.82 -2.30
C THR A 338 23.38 -21.94 -3.49
N ASP A 339 23.41 -23.10 -4.17
CA ASP A 339 22.55 -23.39 -5.33
C ASP A 339 21.09 -23.70 -4.94
N ASN A 340 20.76 -23.67 -3.64
CA ASN A 340 19.42 -23.96 -3.13
C ASN A 340 18.45 -22.76 -3.16
N VAL A 341 18.91 -21.57 -3.58
CA VAL A 341 18.06 -20.38 -3.68
C VAL A 341 17.48 -20.25 -5.09
N LYS A 342 16.16 -20.14 -5.19
CA LYS A 342 15.42 -19.97 -6.44
C LYS A 342 14.67 -18.65 -6.43
N PHE A 343 14.89 -17.83 -7.46
CA PHE A 343 14.14 -16.60 -7.70
C PHE A 343 13.05 -16.88 -8.74
N PHE A 344 11.79 -16.62 -8.38
CA PHE A 344 10.64 -16.85 -9.26
C PHE A 344 10.16 -15.59 -9.99
N GLY A 345 10.57 -14.40 -9.53
CA GLY A 345 9.99 -13.14 -9.99
C GLY A 345 8.53 -12.99 -9.55
N GLY A 346 7.82 -12.05 -10.17
CA GLY A 346 6.37 -11.89 -9.97
C GLY A 346 5.60 -13.05 -10.59
N VAL A 347 4.69 -13.64 -9.81
CA VAL A 347 3.83 -14.77 -10.24
C VAL A 347 2.35 -14.39 -10.12
N SER A 348 1.51 -15.00 -10.95
CA SER A 348 0.05 -14.81 -10.87
C SER A 348 -0.57 -15.49 -9.64
N HIS A 349 -1.80 -15.09 -9.27
CA HIS A 349 -2.55 -15.72 -8.17
C HIS A 349 -2.69 -17.24 -8.32
N GLU A 350 -2.98 -17.70 -9.54
CA GLU A 350 -3.17 -19.12 -9.84
C GLU A 350 -1.85 -19.91 -9.81
N GLU A 351 -0.72 -19.28 -10.16
CA GLU A 351 0.61 -19.87 -9.97
C GLU A 351 0.97 -19.92 -8.49
N MET A 352 0.66 -18.86 -7.73
CA MET A 352 0.92 -18.81 -6.30
C MET A 352 0.17 -19.93 -5.55
N LYS A 353 -1.10 -20.20 -5.91
CA LYS A 353 -1.86 -21.36 -5.38
C LYS A 353 -1.16 -22.70 -5.62
N LYS A 354 -0.53 -22.87 -6.79
CA LYS A 354 0.23 -24.10 -7.10
C LYS A 354 1.50 -24.17 -6.27
N LEU A 355 2.27 -23.09 -6.20
CA LEU A 355 3.51 -23.01 -5.41
C LEU A 355 3.26 -23.26 -3.92
N TYR A 356 2.14 -22.76 -3.37
CA TYR A 356 1.77 -22.99 -1.97
C TYR A 356 1.62 -24.48 -1.61
N LYS A 357 1.37 -25.38 -2.57
CA LYS A 357 1.34 -26.83 -2.31
C LYS A 357 2.70 -27.36 -1.88
N ASP A 358 3.75 -26.83 -2.50
CA ASP A 358 5.12 -27.31 -2.33
C ASP A 358 5.86 -26.58 -1.19
N ILE A 359 5.44 -25.34 -0.88
CA ILE A 359 5.98 -24.53 0.21
C ILE A 359 5.66 -25.18 1.56
N ASP A 360 6.68 -25.35 2.39
CA ASP A 360 6.56 -25.90 3.75
C ASP A 360 6.53 -24.79 4.81
N VAL A 361 7.38 -23.78 4.61
CA VAL A 361 7.62 -22.71 5.57
C VAL A 361 7.51 -21.37 4.86
N VAL A 362 6.69 -20.46 5.38
CA VAL A 362 6.68 -19.06 4.95
C VAL A 362 7.49 -18.23 5.93
N VAL A 363 8.45 -17.49 5.40
CA VAL A 363 9.32 -16.59 6.16
C VAL A 363 8.96 -15.15 5.85
N SER A 364 8.62 -14.38 6.88
CA SER A 364 8.47 -12.93 6.79
C SER A 364 9.60 -12.28 7.58
N SER A 365 10.71 -11.98 6.92
CA SER A 365 11.87 -11.31 7.51
C SER A 365 11.82 -9.79 7.37
N SER A 366 10.61 -9.23 7.23
CA SER A 366 10.44 -7.79 6.98
C SER A 366 10.94 -6.95 8.16
N ARG A 367 11.65 -5.88 7.82
CA ARG A 367 12.09 -4.83 8.76
C ARG A 367 10.92 -4.02 9.28
N GLN A 368 9.88 -3.90 8.46
CA GLN A 368 8.66 -3.20 8.80
C GLN A 368 7.52 -3.68 7.89
N ASP A 369 6.43 -4.14 8.50
CA ASP A 369 5.19 -4.45 7.80
C ASP A 369 4.02 -4.37 8.79
N SER A 370 2.97 -3.63 8.45
CA SER A 370 1.85 -3.38 9.35
C SER A 370 1.09 -4.66 9.66
N LEU A 371 0.65 -5.38 8.62
CA LEU A 371 -0.08 -6.63 8.75
C LEU A 371 0.06 -7.39 7.42
N PRO A 372 1.15 -8.16 7.23
CA PRO A 372 1.44 -8.79 5.95
C PRO A 372 0.41 -9.87 5.59
N ILE A 373 -0.31 -9.65 4.49
CA ILE A 373 -1.29 -10.61 3.94
C ILE A 373 -0.65 -11.98 3.68
N VAL A 374 0.60 -12.01 3.20
CA VAL A 374 1.35 -13.26 2.99
C VAL A 374 1.41 -14.15 4.23
N VAL A 375 1.57 -13.57 5.43
CA VAL A 375 1.59 -14.36 6.67
C VAL A 375 0.19 -14.90 6.91
N THR A 376 -0.87 -14.12 6.69
CA THR A 376 -2.24 -14.60 6.84
C THR A 376 -2.59 -15.71 5.85
N GLU A 377 -2.16 -15.61 4.58
CA GLU A 377 -2.30 -16.68 3.58
C GLU A 377 -1.55 -17.96 4.00
N ALA A 378 -0.38 -17.82 4.61
CA ALA A 378 0.37 -18.94 5.16
C ALA A 378 -0.37 -19.62 6.31
N LEU A 379 -0.93 -18.85 7.25
CA LEU A 379 -1.77 -19.37 8.34
C LEU A 379 -3.02 -20.07 7.78
N THR A 380 -3.65 -19.50 6.75
CA THR A 380 -4.78 -20.13 6.03
C THR A 380 -4.41 -21.52 5.53
N ASN A 381 -3.21 -21.68 4.97
CA ASN A 381 -2.73 -22.98 4.46
C ASN A 381 -2.03 -23.85 5.53
N SER A 382 -2.17 -23.52 6.83
CA SER A 382 -1.51 -24.21 7.95
C SER A 382 0.01 -24.36 7.77
N LYS A 383 0.65 -23.40 7.10
CA LYS A 383 2.09 -23.41 6.87
C LYS A 383 2.84 -23.01 8.14
N ILE A 384 4.05 -23.54 8.29
CA ILE A 384 4.96 -23.08 9.33
C ILE A 384 5.30 -21.63 9.02
N CYS A 385 5.16 -20.74 9.98
CA CYS A 385 5.52 -19.34 9.82
C CYS A 385 6.76 -19.03 10.66
N ILE A 386 7.79 -18.44 10.05
CA ILE A 386 8.90 -17.80 10.76
C ILE A 386 8.82 -16.31 10.49
N ILE A 387 8.58 -15.50 11.52
CA ILE A 387 8.27 -14.08 11.36
C ILE A 387 9.18 -13.18 12.21
N SER A 388 9.51 -12.02 11.66
CA SER A 388 10.20 -10.95 12.38
C SER A 388 9.30 -10.37 13.48
N ASP A 389 9.86 -9.99 14.61
CA ASP A 389 9.16 -9.23 15.65
C ASP A 389 8.82 -7.78 15.23
N ALA A 390 9.33 -7.34 14.08
CA ALA A 390 9.07 -6.00 13.54
C ALA A 390 7.78 -5.90 12.69
N ILE A 391 7.03 -6.99 12.49
CA ILE A 391 5.75 -6.97 11.74
C ILE A 391 4.52 -7.01 12.66
N GLY A 392 3.41 -6.37 12.30
CA GLY A 392 2.26 -6.28 13.22
C GLY A 392 1.49 -7.59 13.43
N THR A 393 1.65 -8.61 12.57
CA THR A 393 1.08 -9.95 12.81
C THR A 393 1.63 -10.60 14.08
N VAL A 394 2.81 -10.19 14.56
CA VAL A 394 3.42 -10.71 15.81
C VAL A 394 2.52 -10.51 17.03
N ASN A 395 1.63 -9.51 17.02
CA ASN A 395 0.71 -9.25 18.13
C ASN A 395 -0.36 -10.34 18.31
N TYR A 396 -0.56 -11.19 17.31
CA TYR A 396 -1.55 -12.26 17.32
C TYR A 396 -0.93 -13.65 17.49
N LEU A 397 0.39 -13.75 17.36
CA LEU A 397 1.14 -14.99 17.34
C LEU A 397 2.09 -15.05 18.55
N LYS A 398 2.45 -16.26 18.96
CA LYS A 398 3.31 -16.57 20.09
C LYS A 398 4.39 -17.56 19.64
N ASP A 399 5.64 -17.15 19.86
CA ASP A 399 6.81 -17.95 19.52
C ASP A 399 6.74 -19.36 20.10
N GLY A 400 6.97 -20.36 19.25
CA GLY A 400 6.95 -21.78 19.59
C GLY A 400 5.57 -22.39 19.83
N ILE A 401 4.48 -21.61 19.70
CA ILE A 401 3.10 -22.08 19.91
C ILE A 401 2.34 -22.14 18.59
N ASP A 402 2.25 -21.02 17.88
CA ASP A 402 1.47 -20.86 16.65
C ASP A 402 2.28 -20.22 15.50
N ALA A 403 3.52 -19.80 15.77
CA ALA A 403 4.55 -19.43 14.81
C ALA A 403 5.94 -19.50 15.47
N PHE A 404 7.00 -19.32 14.69
CA PHE A 404 8.32 -18.97 15.20
C PHE A 404 8.53 -17.46 15.03
N VAL A 405 8.93 -16.79 16.10
CA VAL A 405 9.26 -15.36 16.07
C VAL A 405 10.77 -15.21 16.26
N PHE A 406 11.39 -14.37 15.44
CA PHE A 406 12.80 -14.02 15.57
C PHE A 406 12.98 -12.51 15.69
N GLU A 407 14.05 -12.09 16.36
CA GLU A 407 14.39 -10.67 16.51
C GLU A 407 14.81 -10.05 15.16
N SER A 408 14.19 -8.95 14.75
CA SER A 408 14.52 -8.27 13.49
C SER A 408 16.03 -7.94 13.39
N GLU A 409 16.60 -8.11 12.19
CA GLU A 409 18.06 -8.03 11.91
C GLU A 409 18.93 -9.14 12.56
N ASN A 410 18.38 -9.97 13.44
CA ASN A 410 19.13 -11.07 14.07
C ASN A 410 19.20 -12.30 13.15
N VAL A 411 20.14 -12.25 12.23
CA VAL A 411 20.41 -13.34 11.27
C VAL A 411 20.72 -14.69 11.95
N ALA A 412 21.34 -14.68 13.14
CA ALA A 412 21.65 -15.91 13.85
C ALA A 412 20.39 -16.58 14.41
N ASP A 413 19.51 -15.80 15.05
CA ASP A 413 18.23 -16.29 15.56
C ASP A 413 17.36 -16.86 14.42
N LEU A 414 17.25 -16.15 13.30
CA LEU A 414 16.55 -16.66 12.11
C LEU A 414 17.13 -18.01 11.64
N ALA A 415 18.46 -18.14 11.57
CA ALA A 415 19.11 -19.40 11.19
C ALA A 415 18.82 -20.52 12.20
N ASP A 416 18.81 -20.23 13.50
CA ASP A 416 18.49 -21.21 14.55
C ASP A 416 17.05 -21.70 14.44
N LYS A 417 16.08 -20.81 14.16
CA LYS A 417 14.69 -21.20 13.90
C LYS A 417 14.58 -22.07 12.63
N MET A 418 15.30 -21.74 11.57
CA MET A 418 15.34 -22.57 10.35
C MET A 418 15.90 -23.97 10.63
N MET A 419 17.02 -24.07 11.36
CA MET A 419 17.61 -25.36 11.75
C MET A 419 16.64 -26.17 12.62
N TYR A 420 15.97 -25.54 13.58
CA TYR A 420 14.96 -26.20 14.41
C TYR A 420 13.84 -26.81 13.54
N VAL A 421 13.32 -26.04 12.58
CA VAL A 421 12.27 -26.53 11.66
C VAL A 421 12.77 -27.70 10.82
N ILE A 422 14.03 -27.66 10.35
CA ILE A 422 14.61 -28.76 9.58
C ILE A 422 14.72 -30.04 10.42
N ASP A 423 15.21 -29.92 11.65
CA ASP A 423 15.44 -31.08 12.52
C ASP A 423 14.15 -31.61 13.19
N ASN A 424 13.12 -30.77 13.31
CA ASN A 424 11.88 -31.06 14.04
C ASN A 424 10.63 -30.79 13.19
N TYR A 425 10.70 -31.09 11.88
CA TYR A 425 9.67 -30.71 10.91
C TYR A 425 8.25 -31.12 11.32
N ASN A 426 8.04 -32.32 11.89
CA ASN A 426 6.72 -32.77 12.32
C ASN A 426 6.17 -31.95 13.48
N GLN A 427 7.01 -31.60 14.47
CA GLN A 427 6.63 -30.72 15.58
C GLN A 427 6.37 -29.29 15.09
N ALA A 428 7.22 -28.79 14.20
CA ALA A 428 7.04 -27.48 13.58
C ALA A 428 5.74 -27.40 12.77
N ARG A 429 5.35 -28.47 12.08
CA ARG A 429 4.05 -28.54 11.39
C ARG A 429 2.87 -28.43 12.34
N GLU A 430 2.94 -28.99 13.54
CA GLU A 430 1.89 -28.81 14.54
C GLU A 430 1.77 -27.33 14.95
N ILE A 431 2.89 -26.63 15.12
CA ILE A 431 2.91 -25.17 15.35
C ILE A 431 2.22 -24.43 14.19
N GLY A 432 2.51 -24.80 12.93
CA GLY A 432 1.81 -24.24 11.75
C GLY A 432 0.29 -24.47 11.76
N ARG A 433 -0.16 -25.64 12.23
CA ARG A 433 -1.60 -25.93 12.42
C ARG A 433 -2.22 -25.10 13.54
N GLN A 434 -1.48 -24.82 14.62
CA GLN A 434 -1.95 -23.88 15.65
C GLN A 434 -2.05 -22.45 15.11
N GLY A 435 -1.15 -22.05 14.20
CA GLY A 435 -1.23 -20.79 13.45
C GLY A 435 -2.55 -20.62 12.69
N ARG A 436 -3.07 -21.69 12.09
CA ARG A 436 -4.38 -21.68 11.42
C ARG A 436 -5.53 -21.29 12.36
N ASN A 437 -5.49 -21.70 13.63
CA ASN A 437 -6.51 -21.30 14.62
C ASN A 437 -6.50 -19.78 14.87
N VAL A 438 -5.33 -19.13 14.76
CA VAL A 438 -5.22 -17.67 14.87
C VAL A 438 -5.87 -16.99 13.67
N PHE A 439 -5.69 -17.52 12.45
CA PHE A 439 -6.41 -17.06 11.26
C PHE A 439 -7.93 -17.16 11.46
N GLU A 440 -8.43 -18.33 11.84
CA GLU A 440 -9.88 -18.57 12.01
C GLU A 440 -10.53 -17.64 13.03
N LYS A 441 -9.77 -17.29 14.08
CA LYS A 441 -10.23 -16.40 15.14
C LYS A 441 -10.22 -14.93 14.75
N HIS A 442 -9.24 -14.47 13.96
CA HIS A 442 -8.96 -13.05 13.78
C HIS A 442 -9.12 -12.53 12.35
N PHE A 443 -8.79 -13.33 11.33
CA PHE A 443 -8.50 -12.84 9.98
C PHE A 443 -9.37 -13.47 8.89
N THR A 444 -10.44 -14.18 9.24
CA THR A 444 -11.43 -14.62 8.25
C THR A 444 -12.16 -13.43 7.65
N ILE A 445 -12.56 -13.54 6.38
CA ILE A 445 -13.33 -12.48 5.72
C ILE A 445 -14.66 -12.19 6.43
N ASN A 446 -15.31 -13.22 6.99
CA ASN A 446 -16.52 -13.04 7.81
C ASN A 446 -16.27 -12.15 9.03
N LYS A 447 -15.13 -12.33 9.73
CA LYS A 447 -14.78 -11.48 10.88
C LYS A 447 -14.57 -10.02 10.46
N ALA A 448 -13.96 -9.78 9.31
CA ALA A 448 -13.84 -8.42 8.77
C ALA A 448 -15.21 -7.81 8.39
N GLY A 449 -16.11 -8.61 7.81
CA GLY A 449 -17.48 -8.21 7.53
C GLY A 449 -18.28 -7.86 8.79
N GLU A 450 -18.18 -8.69 9.85
CA GLU A 450 -18.80 -8.41 11.16
C GLU A 450 -18.29 -7.10 11.76
N ARG A 451 -16.97 -6.85 11.72
CA ARG A 451 -16.38 -5.59 12.16
C ARG A 451 -16.92 -4.40 11.36
N PHE A 452 -16.96 -4.52 10.03
CA PHE A 452 -17.50 -3.47 9.17
C PHE A 452 -18.96 -3.14 9.51
N LEU A 453 -19.81 -4.16 9.69
CA LEU A 453 -21.21 -3.97 10.07
C LEU A 453 -21.35 -3.26 11.43
N SER A 454 -20.55 -3.66 12.43
CA SER A 454 -20.51 -2.98 13.74
C SER A 454 -20.14 -1.50 13.60
N ILE A 455 -19.13 -1.20 12.78
CA ILE A 455 -18.67 0.18 12.55
C ILE A 455 -19.78 1.03 11.94
N ILE A 456 -20.48 0.53 10.91
CA ILE A 456 -21.55 1.31 10.26
C ILE A 456 -22.83 1.43 11.09
N GLU A 457 -23.09 0.47 11.99
CA GLU A 457 -24.19 0.56 12.97
C GLU A 457 -23.93 1.69 13.97
N GLU A 458 -22.69 1.80 14.48
CA GLU A 458 -22.27 2.89 15.36
C GLU A 458 -22.28 4.28 14.70
N MET A 459 -22.20 4.35 13.37
CA MET A 459 -22.35 5.60 12.62
C MET A 459 -23.81 6.05 12.47
N GLY A 460 -24.74 5.09 12.47
CA GLY A 460 -26.18 5.36 12.31
C GLY A 460 -26.90 5.69 13.63
N SER A 461 -26.28 5.39 14.78
CA SER A 461 -26.72 5.76 16.13
C SER A 461 -26.28 7.15 16.51
#